data_AF-X1DXC0-F1
#
_entry.id   AF-X1DXC0-F1
#
_cell.length_a   1.000
_cell.length_b   1.000
_cell.length_c   1.000
_cell.angle_alpha   90.00
_cell.angle_beta   90.00
_cell.angle_gamma   90.00
#
_symmetry.space_group_name_H-M   'P 1'
#
loop_
_entity.id
_entity.type
_entity.pdbx_description
1 polymer ?
#
loop_
_entity_poly.entity_id
_entity_poly.type
_entity_poly.pdbx_seq_one_letter_code
_entity_poly.pdbx_strand_id
1 'polypeptide(L)'
;MSFLAWLCSSRFPTPEEDSSRTGIINEVPAAVSEDDIQKKVVGYTESSGGVSLNDAGVIVSGGRGVSNNPALTPPADMDESEAEIWRAQQGFKMIGDLAEVLGAAVGASRAAVDAGYVPYDQQVGQTGKVVSPDVYIACGISGAIQHQAGMRTSKMIVAINKDPDAPIFKMARFGVVGDLFEILPHLTEAFKNHLSS
;
A
#
# COMPACT_ATOMS: atom_id res chain seq x y z
N MET A 1 10.69 -17.30 36.44
CA MET A 1 9.67 -17.25 35.37
C MET A 1 10.19 -16.35 34.27
N SER A 2 10.59 -16.92 33.13
CA SER A 2 11.00 -16.14 31.96
C SER A 2 9.80 -16.01 31.04
N PHE A 3 9.47 -14.78 30.62
CA PHE A 3 8.43 -14.52 29.63
C PHE A 3 9.09 -14.24 28.28
N LEU A 4 8.60 -14.87 27.21
CA LEU A 4 8.92 -14.45 25.84
C LEU A 4 7.97 -13.34 25.42
N ALA A 5 8.50 -12.36 24.69
CA ALA A 5 7.72 -11.28 24.11
C ALA A 5 8.09 -11.10 22.63
N TRP A 6 7.10 -10.86 21.78
CA TRP A 6 7.29 -10.46 20.40
C TRP A 6 7.31 -8.93 20.33
N LEU A 7 8.38 -8.35 19.79
CA LEU A 7 8.54 -6.91 19.66
C LEU A 7 8.08 -6.44 18.27
N CYS A 8 7.32 -5.35 18.23
CA CYS A 8 6.95 -4.69 16.97
C CYS A 8 8.13 -3.83 16.49
N SER A 9 8.71 -4.20 15.35
CA SER A 9 9.93 -3.56 14.81
C SER A 9 9.81 -2.05 14.64
N SER A 10 8.64 -1.54 14.24
CA SER A 10 8.41 -0.11 14.02
C SER A 10 8.34 0.74 15.30
N ARG A 11 8.36 0.11 16.49
CA ARG A 11 8.22 0.79 17.78
C ARG A 11 9.55 1.03 18.49
N PHE A 12 10.65 0.47 17.98
CA PHE A 12 11.99 0.64 18.52
C PHE A 12 12.90 1.23 17.45
N PRO A 13 13.64 2.31 17.74
CA PRO A 13 14.60 2.85 16.78
C PRO A 13 15.74 1.85 16.60
N THR A 14 16.24 1.74 15.37
CA THR A 14 17.48 1.01 15.09
C THR A 14 18.61 1.71 15.86
N PRO A 15 19.39 0.99 16.68
CA PRO A 15 20.52 1.59 17.39
C PRO A 15 21.58 2.06 16.39
N GLU A 16 22.28 3.14 16.73
CA GLU A 16 23.42 3.62 15.94
C GLU A 16 24.55 2.57 15.92
N GLU A 17 25.22 2.45 14.77
CA GLU A 17 26.36 1.55 14.63
C GLU A 17 27.53 2.05 15.48
N ASP A 18 28.04 1.19 16.35
CA ASP A 18 29.19 1.47 17.21
C ASP A 18 30.27 0.41 16.98
N SER A 19 31.31 0.80 16.23
CA SER A 19 32.43 -0.06 15.88
C SER A 19 33.36 -0.40 17.04
N SER A 20 33.17 0.22 18.22
CA SER A 20 33.94 -0.09 19.43
C SER A 20 33.39 -1.28 20.21
N ARG A 21 32.15 -1.70 19.91
CA ARG A 21 31.51 -2.82 20.60
C ARG A 21 32.10 -4.14 20.15
N THR A 22 32.45 -4.97 21.11
CA THR A 22 32.87 -6.36 20.90
C THR A 22 31.84 -7.30 21.52
N GLY A 23 31.77 -8.52 21.00
CA GLY A 23 30.86 -9.55 21.50
C GLY A 23 31.51 -10.92 21.42
N ILE A 24 31.03 -11.86 22.23
CA ILE A 24 31.45 -13.26 22.19
C ILE A 24 30.54 -13.98 21.20
N ILE A 25 31.12 -14.52 20.13
CA ILE A 25 30.40 -15.35 19.16
C ILE A 25 30.39 -16.78 19.71
N ASN A 26 29.22 -17.25 20.10
CA ASN A 26 29.00 -18.65 20.48
C ASN A 26 28.39 -19.38 19.28
N GLU A 27 29.19 -20.18 18.59
CA GLU A 27 28.69 -21.05 17.53
C GLU A 27 27.92 -22.22 18.17
N VAL A 28 26.61 -22.26 17.90
CA VAL A 28 25.74 -23.36 18.31
C VAL A 28 25.51 -24.24 17.09
N PRO A 29 25.94 -25.52 17.10
CA PRO A 29 25.70 -26.41 15.98
C PRO A 29 24.21 -26.65 15.79
N ALA A 30 23.75 -26.65 14.54
CA ALA A 30 22.37 -26.99 14.21
C ALA A 30 22.08 -28.43 14.64
N ALA A 31 21.19 -28.61 15.61
CA ALA A 31 20.86 -29.91 16.19
C ALA A 31 19.75 -30.66 15.42
N VAL A 32 19.36 -30.18 14.24
CA VAL A 32 18.21 -30.67 13.49
C VAL A 32 18.70 -31.35 12.23
N SER A 33 18.33 -32.62 12.04
CA SER A 33 18.63 -33.34 10.81
C SER A 33 17.70 -32.88 9.68
N GLU A 34 18.11 -33.02 8.42
CA GLU A 34 17.25 -32.64 7.28
C GLU A 34 15.92 -33.43 7.26
N ASP A 35 15.92 -34.65 7.81
CA ASP A 35 14.75 -35.51 7.93
C ASP A 35 13.71 -34.98 8.94
N ASP A 36 14.12 -34.14 9.89
CA ASP A 36 13.23 -33.51 10.87
C ASP A 36 12.55 -32.23 10.33
N ILE A 37 12.96 -31.75 9.15
CA ILE A 37 12.45 -30.53 8.53
C ILE A 37 11.19 -30.85 7.71
N GLN A 38 10.03 -30.78 8.35
CA GLN A 38 8.74 -31.10 7.72
C GLN A 38 8.33 -30.18 6.56
N LYS A 39 8.88 -28.97 6.47
CA LYS A 39 8.51 -27.99 5.44
C LYS A 39 9.69 -27.71 4.52
N LYS A 40 9.58 -28.16 3.28
CA LYS A 40 10.55 -27.87 2.22
C LYS A 40 10.05 -26.70 1.37
N VAL A 41 10.83 -25.63 1.30
CA VAL A 41 10.56 -24.51 0.38
C VAL A 41 10.84 -25.01 -1.03
N VAL A 42 9.81 -25.08 -1.86
CA VAL A 42 9.88 -25.63 -3.24
C VAL A 42 10.39 -24.58 -4.24
N GLY A 43 10.35 -23.30 -3.87
CA GLY A 43 10.90 -22.20 -4.65
C GLY A 43 10.52 -20.85 -4.06
N TYR A 44 11.16 -19.80 -4.58
CA TYR A 44 10.78 -18.41 -4.36
C TYR A 44 10.26 -17.87 -5.69
N THR A 45 9.08 -17.25 -5.67
CA THR A 45 8.59 -16.49 -6.81
C THR A 45 8.86 -15.02 -6.53
N GLU A 46 9.75 -14.40 -7.30
CA GLU A 46 9.90 -12.95 -7.29
C GLU A 46 8.64 -12.33 -7.88
N SER A 47 7.82 -11.68 -7.04
CA SER A 47 6.79 -10.78 -7.53
C SER A 47 7.48 -9.55 -8.09
N SER A 48 7.35 -9.33 -9.40
CA SER A 48 8.02 -8.27 -10.15
C SER A 48 7.81 -6.89 -9.52
N GLY A 49 8.93 -6.23 -9.19
CA GLY A 49 9.09 -4.78 -9.07
C GLY A 49 8.04 -4.03 -8.27
N GLY A 50 8.22 -3.93 -6.95
CA GLY A 50 7.44 -3.03 -6.11
C GLY A 50 7.74 -3.21 -4.63
N VAL A 51 7.46 -2.19 -3.83
CA VAL A 51 7.57 -2.28 -2.37
C VAL A 51 6.42 -3.16 -1.83
N SER A 52 6.74 -4.09 -0.93
CA SER A 52 5.75 -4.93 -0.25
C SER A 52 4.81 -4.08 0.60
N LEU A 53 3.49 -4.28 0.47
CA LEU A 53 2.50 -3.60 1.31
C LEU A 53 2.71 -3.79 2.82
N ASN A 54 3.35 -4.90 3.24
CA ASN A 54 3.56 -5.19 4.65
C ASN A 54 4.68 -4.34 5.26
N ASP A 55 5.68 -3.99 4.46
CA ASP A 55 6.93 -3.37 4.92
C ASP A 55 7.09 -1.93 4.40
N ALA A 56 6.15 -1.46 3.58
CA ALA A 56 6.17 -0.13 3.02
C ALA A 56 5.99 0.95 4.10
N GLY A 57 6.93 1.90 4.16
CA GLY A 57 6.78 3.12 4.96
C GLY A 57 5.71 4.07 4.41
N VAL A 58 5.46 4.03 3.10
CA VAL A 58 4.41 4.82 2.42
C VAL A 58 3.56 3.91 1.54
N ILE A 59 2.25 4.08 1.58
CA ILE A 59 1.30 3.35 0.73
C ILE A 59 0.41 4.35 0.01
N VAL A 60 0.33 4.25 -1.32
CA VAL A 60 -0.65 4.97 -2.14
C VAL A 60 -1.71 3.98 -2.59
N SER A 61 -2.96 4.22 -2.20
CA SER A 61 -4.03 3.24 -2.33
C SER A 61 -5.20 3.75 -3.17
N GLY A 62 -5.65 2.91 -4.11
CA GLY A 62 -6.77 3.19 -5.03
C GLY A 62 -8.09 2.58 -4.61
N GLY A 63 -9.17 3.37 -4.67
CA GLY A 63 -10.54 2.90 -4.47
C GLY A 63 -11.28 2.63 -5.76
N ARG A 64 -12.61 2.43 -5.66
CA ARG A 64 -13.46 2.34 -6.85
C ARG A 64 -13.50 3.62 -7.67
N GLY A 65 -13.25 4.79 -7.05
CA GLY A 65 -13.28 6.08 -7.74
C GLY A 65 -12.27 6.22 -8.89
N VAL A 66 -11.26 5.35 -8.98
CA VAL A 66 -10.21 5.37 -10.00
C VAL A 66 -10.69 5.06 -11.42
N SER A 67 -11.87 4.45 -11.58
CA SER A 67 -12.46 4.13 -12.89
C SER A 67 -13.34 5.23 -13.48
N ASN A 68 -13.58 6.32 -12.73
CA ASN A 68 -14.60 7.32 -13.07
C ASN A 68 -14.03 8.55 -13.80
N ASN A 69 -12.96 8.41 -14.58
CA ASN A 69 -12.36 9.54 -15.28
C ASN A 69 -13.27 10.02 -16.43
N PRO A 70 -13.85 11.22 -16.36
CA PRO A 70 -14.75 11.72 -17.41
C PRO A 70 -14.02 12.10 -18.70
N ALA A 71 -12.71 12.33 -18.65
CA ALA A 71 -11.91 12.71 -19.82
C ALA A 71 -11.49 11.50 -20.68
N LEU A 72 -11.63 10.28 -20.14
CA LEU A 72 -11.25 9.06 -20.86
C LEU A 72 -12.45 8.50 -21.62
N THR A 73 -12.30 8.40 -22.94
CA THR A 73 -13.23 7.65 -23.79
C THR A 73 -12.61 6.30 -24.10
N PRO A 74 -13.24 5.18 -23.69
CA PRO A 74 -12.76 3.84 -24.02
C PRO A 74 -12.77 3.59 -25.54
N PRO A 75 -11.93 2.67 -26.03
CA PRO A 75 -12.02 2.16 -27.39
C PRO A 75 -13.42 1.64 -27.73
N ALA A 76 -13.89 1.90 -28.95
CA ALA A 76 -15.28 1.62 -29.37
C ALA A 76 -15.60 0.12 -29.57
N ASP A 77 -14.57 -0.71 -29.57
CA ASP A 77 -14.61 -2.17 -29.72
C ASP A 77 -14.71 -2.93 -28.39
N MET A 78 -14.65 -2.23 -27.26
CA MET A 78 -14.74 -2.83 -25.92
C MET A 78 -16.17 -2.84 -25.38
N ASP A 79 -16.52 -3.88 -24.61
CA ASP A 79 -17.76 -3.88 -23.85
C ASP A 79 -17.69 -2.92 -22.64
N GLU A 80 -18.84 -2.64 -22.00
CA GLU A 80 -18.90 -1.69 -20.88
C GLU A 80 -18.04 -2.11 -19.67
N SER A 81 -17.87 -3.42 -19.44
CA SER A 81 -17.10 -3.98 -18.33
C SER A 81 -15.60 -3.93 -18.60
N GLU A 82 -15.18 -4.24 -19.82
CA GLU A 82 -13.81 -4.08 -20.31
C GLU A 82 -13.41 -2.59 -20.30
N ALA A 83 -14.32 -1.72 -20.73
CA ALA A 83 -14.14 -0.28 -20.69
C ALA A 83 -13.96 0.26 -19.26
N GLU A 84 -14.68 -0.29 -18.27
CA GLU A 84 -14.52 0.09 -16.87
C GLU A 84 -13.16 -0.34 -16.33
N ILE A 85 -12.74 -1.57 -16.58
CA ILE A 85 -11.43 -2.08 -16.17
C ILE A 85 -10.32 -1.26 -16.83
N TRP A 86 -10.46 -0.95 -18.13
CA TRP A 86 -9.51 -0.12 -18.86
C TRP A 86 -9.38 1.29 -18.25
N ARG A 87 -10.49 1.95 -17.91
CA ARG A 87 -10.45 3.24 -17.19
C ARG A 87 -9.77 3.12 -15.84
N ALA A 88 -10.08 2.06 -15.09
CA ALA A 88 -9.46 1.80 -13.80
C ALA A 88 -7.93 1.62 -13.91
N GLN A 89 -7.45 0.92 -14.94
CA GLN A 89 -6.02 0.74 -15.20
C GLN A 89 -5.33 2.10 -15.45
N GLN A 90 -5.96 3.03 -16.16
CA GLN A 90 -5.42 4.39 -16.33
C GLN A 90 -5.38 5.15 -14.99
N GLY A 91 -6.41 5.03 -14.15
CA GLY A 91 -6.42 5.61 -12.82
C GLY A 91 -5.35 5.02 -11.91
N PHE A 92 -5.18 3.70 -11.91
CA PHE A 92 -4.12 3.01 -11.17
C PHE A 92 -2.72 3.33 -11.70
N LYS A 93 -2.58 3.64 -12.99
CA LYS A 93 -1.32 4.16 -13.53
C LYS A 93 -0.94 5.48 -12.85
N MET A 94 -1.88 6.41 -12.66
CA MET A 94 -1.60 7.67 -11.95
C MET A 94 -1.21 7.44 -10.47
N ILE A 95 -1.83 6.45 -9.83
CA ILE A 95 -1.47 6.02 -8.47
C ILE A 95 -0.06 5.44 -8.45
N GLY A 96 0.28 4.61 -9.44
CA GLY A 96 1.61 4.05 -9.64
C GLY A 96 2.66 5.12 -9.87
N ASP A 97 2.36 6.13 -10.72
CA ASP A 97 3.27 7.24 -11.00
C ASP A 97 3.58 8.05 -9.71
N LEU A 98 2.58 8.26 -8.83
CA LEU A 98 2.81 8.88 -7.52
C LEU A 98 3.60 7.97 -6.57
N ALA A 99 3.27 6.68 -6.57
CA ALA A 99 3.93 5.70 -5.71
C ALA A 99 5.42 5.55 -6.06
N GLU A 100 5.76 5.54 -7.34
CA GLU A 100 7.14 5.49 -7.84
C GLU A 100 7.96 6.67 -7.32
N VAL A 101 7.41 7.89 -7.40
CA VAL A 101 8.08 9.11 -6.91
C VAL A 101 8.34 9.07 -5.41
N LEU A 102 7.43 8.47 -4.66
CA LEU A 102 7.51 8.38 -3.20
C LEU A 102 8.27 7.13 -2.72
N GLY A 103 8.67 6.22 -3.61
CA GLY A 103 9.16 4.89 -3.22
C GLY A 103 8.12 4.09 -2.40
N ALA A 104 6.84 4.30 -2.69
CA ALA A 104 5.72 3.76 -1.96
C ALA A 104 5.22 2.42 -2.56
N ALA A 105 4.52 1.63 -1.75
CA ALA A 105 3.75 0.50 -2.26
C ALA A 105 2.38 0.95 -2.80
N VAL A 106 1.90 0.24 -3.81
CA VAL A 106 0.54 0.43 -4.35
C VAL A 106 -0.44 -0.49 -3.64
N GLY A 107 -1.48 0.11 -3.06
CA GLY A 107 -2.59 -0.60 -2.42
C GLY A 107 -3.91 -0.39 -3.14
N ALA A 108 -4.91 -1.16 -2.74
CA ALA A 108 -6.27 -1.03 -3.26
C ALA A 108 -7.34 -1.40 -2.24
N SER A 109 -8.51 -0.80 -2.39
CA SER A 109 -9.71 -1.24 -1.65
C SER A 109 -10.26 -2.54 -2.22
N ARG A 110 -10.96 -3.32 -1.38
CA ARG A 110 -11.72 -4.50 -1.84
C ARG A 110 -12.65 -4.18 -3.02
N ALA A 111 -13.28 -3.01 -3.03
CA ALA A 111 -14.20 -2.62 -4.10
C ALA A 111 -13.53 -2.49 -5.48
N ALA A 112 -12.22 -2.25 -5.53
CA ALA A 112 -11.41 -2.23 -6.75
C ALA A 112 -10.94 -3.63 -7.16
N VAL A 113 -10.59 -4.48 -6.18
CA VAL A 113 -10.22 -5.89 -6.42
C VAL A 113 -11.42 -6.69 -6.91
N ASP A 114 -12.57 -6.58 -6.24
CA ASP A 114 -13.81 -7.24 -6.63
C ASP A 114 -14.29 -6.79 -8.03
N ALA A 115 -13.88 -5.59 -8.49
CA ALA A 115 -14.16 -5.06 -9.82
C ALA A 115 -13.08 -5.43 -10.86
N GLY A 116 -12.07 -6.22 -10.48
CA GLY A 116 -11.02 -6.68 -11.39
C GLY A 116 -9.98 -5.62 -11.77
N TYR A 117 -9.91 -4.49 -11.06
CA TYR A 117 -8.99 -3.40 -11.40
C TYR A 117 -7.52 -3.76 -11.10
N VAL A 118 -7.31 -4.54 -10.05
CA VAL A 118 -6.00 -4.89 -9.48
C VAL A 118 -6.07 -6.26 -8.81
N PRO A 119 -4.93 -6.98 -8.69
CA PRO A 119 -4.90 -8.29 -8.06
C PRO A 119 -5.20 -8.22 -6.57
N TYR A 120 -5.69 -9.33 -6.02
CA TYR A 120 -6.00 -9.48 -4.60
C TYR A 120 -4.83 -9.18 -3.67
N ASP A 121 -3.59 -9.39 -4.12
CA ASP A 121 -2.39 -9.09 -3.34
C ASP A 121 -2.24 -7.61 -2.97
N GLN A 122 -2.91 -6.71 -3.70
CA GLN A 122 -2.92 -5.28 -3.39
C GLN A 122 -4.06 -4.88 -2.44
N GLN A 123 -4.93 -5.81 -2.06
CA GLN A 123 -6.08 -5.52 -1.21
C GLN A 123 -5.67 -5.11 0.21
N VAL A 124 -6.15 -3.96 0.65
CA VAL A 124 -6.06 -3.49 2.04
C VAL A 124 -7.44 -3.50 2.69
N GLY A 125 -7.51 -4.01 3.92
CA GLY A 125 -8.76 -4.06 4.70
C GLY A 125 -8.86 -5.30 5.60
N GLN A 126 -10.02 -5.48 6.23
CA GLN A 126 -10.32 -6.57 7.16
C GLN A 126 -10.11 -7.95 6.54
N THR A 127 -10.46 -8.11 5.27
CA THR A 127 -10.31 -9.35 4.50
C THR A 127 -9.10 -9.31 3.57
N GLY A 128 -8.25 -8.29 3.66
CA GLY A 128 -7.04 -8.15 2.86
C GLY A 128 -5.81 -8.07 3.77
N LYS A 129 -4.79 -7.34 3.32
CA LYS A 129 -3.63 -7.03 4.15
C LYS A 129 -3.99 -5.96 5.18
N VAL A 130 -3.51 -6.16 6.39
CA VAL A 130 -3.51 -5.14 7.45
C VAL A 130 -2.14 -4.48 7.42
N VAL A 131 -2.11 -3.18 7.17
CA VAL A 131 -0.90 -2.39 6.96
C VAL A 131 -0.80 -1.29 8.00
N SER A 132 0.42 -0.87 8.31
CA SER A 132 0.68 0.18 9.28
C SER A 132 1.81 1.14 8.83
N PRO A 133 1.72 1.74 7.64
CA PRO A 133 2.74 2.65 7.12
C PRO A 133 2.84 3.94 7.94
N ASP A 134 3.92 4.68 7.72
CA ASP A 134 4.06 6.05 8.21
C ASP A 134 3.06 6.99 7.51
N VAL A 135 2.88 6.81 6.20
CA VAL A 135 1.93 7.60 5.39
C VAL A 135 1.05 6.69 4.55
N TYR A 136 -0.27 6.88 4.65
CA TYR A 136 -1.27 6.21 3.82
C TYR A 136 -2.05 7.25 3.02
N ILE A 137 -1.96 7.19 1.68
CA ILE A 137 -2.68 8.08 0.77
C ILE A 137 -3.87 7.32 0.17
N ALA A 138 -5.08 7.69 0.55
CA ALA A 138 -6.33 7.08 0.10
C ALA A 138 -6.93 7.89 -1.07
N CYS A 139 -6.83 7.34 -2.28
CA CYS A 139 -7.27 7.99 -3.52
C CYS A 139 -8.59 7.37 -4.00
N GLY A 140 -9.68 8.14 -3.97
CA GLY A 140 -10.99 7.68 -4.43
C GLY A 140 -11.58 6.53 -3.59
N ILE A 141 -11.21 6.45 -2.31
CA ILE A 141 -11.68 5.44 -1.35
C ILE A 141 -12.76 6.07 -0.47
N SER A 142 -13.93 5.44 -0.37
CA SER A 142 -15.02 5.90 0.49
C SER A 142 -14.71 5.73 1.99
N GLY A 143 -13.89 4.74 2.34
CA GLY A 143 -13.51 4.46 3.71
C GLY A 143 -14.54 3.63 4.47
N ALA A 144 -15.09 2.57 3.85
CA ALA A 144 -15.91 1.60 4.56
C ALA A 144 -15.16 1.02 5.79
N ILE A 145 -15.88 0.64 6.85
CA ILE A 145 -15.30 0.14 8.11
C ILE A 145 -14.32 -1.02 7.86
N GLN A 146 -14.63 -1.87 6.88
CA GLN A 146 -13.81 -3.00 6.47
C GLN A 146 -12.47 -2.54 5.90
N HIS A 147 -12.43 -1.45 5.11
CA HIS A 147 -11.18 -0.88 4.61
C HIS A 147 -10.37 -0.26 5.76
N GLN A 148 -11.05 0.52 6.61
CA GLN A 148 -10.44 1.19 7.76
C GLN A 148 -9.76 0.19 8.71
N ALA A 149 -10.37 -0.98 8.94
CA ALA A 149 -9.79 -2.02 9.78
C ALA A 149 -8.37 -2.44 9.36
N GLY A 150 -8.05 -2.34 8.07
CA GLY A 150 -6.74 -2.71 7.51
C GLY A 150 -5.73 -1.56 7.45
N MET A 151 -6.10 -0.31 7.68
CA MET A 151 -5.19 0.85 7.52
C MET A 151 -5.26 1.89 8.64
N ARG A 152 -6.18 1.74 9.60
CA ARG A 152 -6.39 2.70 10.69
C ARG A 152 -5.19 2.93 11.60
N THR A 153 -4.23 2.00 11.61
CA THR A 153 -3.00 2.10 12.42
C THR A 153 -1.89 2.89 11.72
N SER A 154 -2.12 3.36 10.49
CA SER A 154 -1.19 4.25 9.78
C SER A 154 -0.95 5.53 10.58
N LYS A 155 0.30 6.00 10.65
CA LYS A 155 0.63 7.20 11.46
C LYS A 155 0.00 8.47 10.88
N MET A 156 -0.01 8.60 9.55
CA MET A 156 -0.63 9.72 8.84
C MET A 156 -1.51 9.18 7.71
N ILE A 157 -2.75 9.66 7.65
CA ILE A 157 -3.70 9.33 6.59
C ILE A 157 -3.99 10.60 5.79
N VAL A 158 -3.79 10.54 4.48
CA VAL A 158 -4.18 11.58 3.51
C VAL A 158 -5.31 11.02 2.68
N ALA A 159 -6.42 11.75 2.53
CA ALA A 159 -7.55 11.33 1.73
C ALA A 159 -7.82 12.30 0.58
N ILE A 160 -8.02 11.76 -0.62
CA ILE A 160 -8.42 12.49 -1.82
C ILE A 160 -9.72 11.87 -2.29
N ASN A 161 -10.81 12.62 -2.22
CA ASN A 161 -12.12 12.14 -2.65
C ASN A 161 -12.97 13.30 -3.18
N LYS A 162 -13.82 13.03 -4.16
CA LYS A 162 -14.76 14.02 -4.71
C LYS A 162 -15.93 14.28 -3.77
N ASP A 163 -16.33 13.26 -2.99
CA ASP A 163 -17.42 13.35 -2.02
C ASP A 163 -16.91 13.88 -0.67
N PRO A 164 -17.24 15.12 -0.25
CA PRO A 164 -16.80 15.68 1.03
C PRO A 164 -17.31 14.92 2.26
N ASP A 165 -18.39 14.16 2.12
CA ASP A 165 -19.01 13.41 3.22
C ASP A 165 -18.47 11.98 3.34
N ALA A 166 -17.47 11.62 2.52
CA ALA A 166 -16.87 10.30 2.53
C ALA A 166 -16.31 9.92 3.92
N PRO A 167 -16.68 8.75 4.48
CA PRO A 167 -16.23 8.29 5.80
C PRO A 167 -14.71 8.29 6.01
N ILE A 168 -13.92 8.17 4.94
CA ILE A 168 -12.45 8.21 4.99
C ILE A 168 -11.93 9.52 5.63
N PHE A 169 -12.63 10.64 5.44
CA PHE A 169 -12.21 11.94 5.99
C PHE A 169 -12.26 11.99 7.52
N LYS A 170 -13.07 11.12 8.16
CA LYS A 170 -13.10 11.03 9.63
C LYS A 170 -11.81 10.46 10.23
N MET A 171 -11.03 9.74 9.42
CA MET A 171 -9.74 9.18 9.82
C MET A 171 -8.55 9.95 9.24
N ALA A 172 -8.79 10.71 8.16
CA ALA A 172 -7.75 11.44 7.48
C ALA A 172 -7.23 12.60 8.32
N ARG A 173 -5.91 12.72 8.41
CA ARG A 173 -5.26 13.90 8.97
C ARG A 173 -5.29 15.06 7.98
N PHE A 174 -5.17 14.76 6.69
CA PHE A 174 -5.30 15.72 5.61
C PHE A 174 -6.35 15.21 4.63
N GLY A 175 -7.32 16.05 4.30
CA GLY A 175 -8.37 15.73 3.34
C GLY A 175 -8.40 16.75 2.21
N VAL A 176 -8.38 16.27 0.97
CA VAL A 176 -8.58 17.08 -0.23
C VAL A 176 -9.88 16.66 -0.89
N VAL A 177 -10.83 17.60 -0.95
CA VAL A 177 -12.10 17.41 -1.65
C VAL A 177 -11.92 17.87 -3.08
N GLY A 178 -12.01 16.96 -4.05
CA GLY A 178 -11.84 17.30 -5.46
C GLY A 178 -11.69 16.09 -6.36
N ASP A 179 -11.45 16.34 -7.65
CA ASP A 179 -11.26 15.28 -8.62
C ASP A 179 -9.86 14.65 -8.49
N LEU A 180 -9.81 13.33 -8.35
CA LEU A 180 -8.56 12.58 -8.21
C LEU A 180 -7.68 12.75 -9.46
N PHE A 181 -8.29 12.85 -10.65
CA PHE A 181 -7.57 12.87 -11.93
C PHE A 181 -6.88 14.21 -12.19
N GLU A 182 -7.34 15.28 -11.54
CA GLU A 182 -6.67 16.57 -11.56
C GLU A 182 -5.62 16.65 -10.44
N ILE A 183 -5.96 16.16 -9.25
CA ILE A 183 -5.11 16.27 -8.06
C ILE A 183 -3.87 15.39 -8.18
N LEU A 184 -3.99 14.12 -8.60
CA LEU A 184 -2.86 13.18 -8.61
C LEU A 184 -1.70 13.66 -9.49
N PRO A 185 -1.90 14.09 -10.76
CA PRO A 185 -0.79 14.58 -11.59
C PRO A 185 -0.06 15.77 -10.97
N HIS A 186 -0.79 16.76 -10.45
CA HIS A 186 -0.20 17.93 -9.81
C HIS A 186 0.55 17.57 -8.52
N LEU A 187 0.01 16.63 -7.74
CA LEU A 187 0.67 16.14 -6.53
C LEU A 187 1.96 15.40 -6.87
N THR A 188 1.93 14.54 -7.89
CA THR A 188 3.11 13.82 -8.39
C THR A 188 4.19 14.79 -8.86
N GLU A 189 3.83 15.82 -9.64
CA GLU A 189 4.77 16.84 -10.09
C GLU A 189 5.37 17.63 -8.92
N ALA A 190 4.55 18.04 -7.95
CA ALA A 190 5.01 18.74 -6.76
C ALA A 190 6.02 17.91 -5.95
N PHE A 191 5.76 16.61 -5.75
CA PHE A 191 6.70 15.72 -5.08
C PHE A 191 7.97 15.49 -5.88
N LYS A 192 7.88 15.32 -7.21
CA LYS A 192 9.07 15.20 -8.06
C LYS A 192 9.97 16.41 -7.89
N ASN A 193 9.42 17.61 -7.92
CA ASN A 193 10.18 18.85 -7.76
C ASN A 193 10.79 18.97 -6.35
N HIS A 194 10.05 18.57 -5.30
CA HIS A 194 10.53 18.70 -3.93
C HIS A 194 11.58 17.64 -3.55
N LEU A 195 11.47 16.41 -4.08
CA LEU A 195 12.39 15.31 -3.76
C LEU A 195 13.64 15.28 -4.64
N SER A 196 13.63 15.98 -5.78
CA SER A 196 14.81 16.17 -6.63
C SER A 196 15.65 17.40 -6.26
N SER A 197 15.17 18.21 -5.30
CA SER A 197 15.87 19.36 -4.73
C SER A 197 16.67 18.96 -3.49
#